data_AF-A0A8T0BXL6-F1
#
_entry.id   AF-A0A8T0BXL6-F1
#
_cell.length_a   1.000
_cell.length_b   1.000
_cell.length_c   1.000
_cell.angle_alpha   90.00
_cell.angle_beta   90.00
_cell.angle_gamma   90.00
#
_symmetry.space_group_name_H-M   'P 1'
#
loop_
_entity.id
_entity.type
_entity.pdbx_description
1 polymer ?
#
loop_
_entity_poly.entity_id
_entity_poly.type
_entity_poly.pdbx_seq_one_letter_code
_entity_poly.pdbx_strand_id
1 'polypeptide(L)'
;MELQNNGYIAKVQCAEVWCPMSPEFYHEYVAIKTKKRILLYTMNPNKFRACQFLIRFHERRNDKIIVFADNVFALKEYAIRLNKPYIYGPTSQGERMQILQNFKHNPKINTIFISKVGDTSFDLPEANVLIQISSHGGSRRQEAQRLGRVLRAKKGMVAEEYNAYFYSLVSQDTQEMAYSTKRQRFLVDQGYSFKVITKLAGMEEEDLMFSTRDEQQQLLQKVLAATDLDAEDEVVTGEFGGKSQFSRRPGTMSSMSGADDAVYMEYHTSRGSKMAGIKNIHPLFKRFRK
;
A
#
# COMPACT_ATOMS: atom_id res chain seq x y z
N MET A 1 3.98 28.58 5.83
CA MET A 1 2.58 28.94 5.48
C MET A 1 2.49 29.86 4.26
N GLU A 2 3.36 30.87 4.10
CA GLU A 2 3.32 31.79 2.94
C GLU A 2 3.41 31.08 1.58
N LEU A 3 4.28 30.07 1.41
CA LEU A 3 4.37 29.31 0.16
C LEU A 3 3.11 28.51 -0.19
N GLN A 4 2.34 28.06 0.81
CA GLN A 4 1.03 27.42 0.60
C GLN A 4 -0.06 28.44 0.29
N ASN A 5 -0.04 29.58 0.98
CA ASN A 5 -1.01 30.65 0.77
C ASN A 5 -0.82 31.33 -0.59
N ASN A 6 0.42 31.43 -1.07
CA ASN A 6 0.77 31.97 -2.38
C ASN A 6 0.65 30.92 -3.51
N GLY A 7 0.15 29.71 -3.22
CA GLY A 7 -0.19 28.70 -4.21
C GLY A 7 0.98 27.89 -4.79
N TYR A 8 2.22 28.09 -4.31
CA TYR A 8 3.39 27.33 -4.76
C TYR A 8 3.43 25.90 -4.21
N ILE A 9 2.76 25.66 -3.07
CA ILE A 9 2.69 24.36 -2.40
C ILE A 9 1.22 23.97 -2.19
N ALA A 10 0.92 22.68 -2.39
CA ALA A 10 -0.41 22.13 -2.15
C ALA A 10 -0.86 22.35 -0.69
N LYS A 11 -2.11 22.76 -0.50
CA LYS A 11 -2.77 22.75 0.80
C LYS A 11 -3.29 21.34 1.05
N VAL A 12 -2.55 20.59 1.88
CA VAL A 12 -2.87 19.20 2.19
C VAL A 12 -3.82 19.12 3.38
N GLN A 13 -4.94 18.42 3.19
CA GLN A 13 -5.78 17.96 4.30
C GLN A 13 -5.36 16.54 4.68
N CYS A 14 -4.78 16.38 5.87
CA CYS A 14 -4.55 15.07 6.47
C CYS A 14 -5.83 14.61 7.17
N ALA A 15 -6.22 13.36 6.93
CA ALA A 15 -7.40 12.75 7.48
C ALA A 15 -7.06 11.34 7.98
N GLU A 16 -7.36 11.08 9.24
CA GLU A 16 -7.31 9.74 9.80
C GLU A 16 -8.71 9.13 9.77
N VAL A 17 -8.86 8.02 9.08
CA VAL A 17 -10.15 7.34 8.91
C VAL A 17 -10.18 6.12 9.80
N TRP A 18 -11.00 6.19 10.84
CA TRP A 18 -11.17 5.09 11.79
C TRP A 18 -12.12 4.06 11.19
N CYS A 19 -11.61 2.85 11.03
CA CYS A 19 -12.31 1.72 10.48
C CYS A 19 -12.62 0.75 11.63
N PRO A 20 -13.89 0.56 12.02
CA PRO A 20 -14.24 -0.40 13.07
C PRO A 20 -13.78 -1.80 12.67
N MET A 21 -13.26 -2.57 13.62
CA MET A 21 -12.88 -3.96 13.36
C MET A 21 -14.13 -4.82 13.18
N SER A 22 -14.08 -5.73 12.21
CA SER A 22 -15.12 -6.78 12.12
C SER A 22 -14.98 -7.73 13.33
N PRO A 23 -16.08 -8.10 14.02
CA PRO A 23 -16.00 -8.87 15.27
C PRO A 23 -15.21 -10.17 15.14
N GLU A 24 -15.37 -10.88 14.03
CA GLU A 24 -14.70 -12.14 13.75
C GLU A 24 -13.18 -11.95 13.59
N PHE A 25 -12.75 -10.85 12.97
CA PHE A 25 -11.33 -10.49 12.87
C PHE A 25 -10.76 -10.04 14.23
N TYR A 26 -11.56 -9.34 15.03
CA TYR A 26 -11.14 -8.85 16.35
C TYR A 26 -10.94 -10.01 17.33
N HIS A 27 -11.83 -11.00 17.31
CA HIS A 27 -11.70 -12.22 18.10
C HIS A 27 -10.34 -12.91 17.88
N GLU A 28 -10.00 -13.16 16.62
CA GLU A 28 -8.71 -13.77 16.25
C GLU A 28 -7.52 -12.86 16.59
N TYR A 29 -7.69 -11.54 16.48
CA TYR A 29 -6.64 -10.56 16.78
C TYR A 29 -6.24 -10.56 18.26
N VAL A 30 -7.21 -10.70 19.16
CA VAL A 30 -6.95 -10.79 20.60
C VAL A 30 -6.38 -12.15 20.98
N ALA A 31 -6.81 -13.23 20.31
CA ALA A 31 -6.32 -14.58 20.55
C ALA A 31 -4.86 -14.77 20.11
N ILE A 32 -4.48 -14.25 18.94
CA ILE A 32 -3.15 -14.44 18.35
C ILE A 32 -2.15 -13.38 18.84
N LYS A 33 -1.07 -13.83 19.47
CA LYS A 33 0.02 -12.96 19.96
C LYS A 33 1.23 -12.87 19.04
N THR A 34 1.26 -13.62 17.93
CA THR A 34 2.35 -13.61 16.95
C THR A 34 2.21 -12.46 15.95
N LYS A 35 3.19 -12.32 15.04
CA LYS A 35 3.17 -11.28 14.00
C LYS A 35 1.96 -11.41 13.06
N LYS A 36 1.41 -12.60 12.86
CA LYS A 36 0.18 -12.83 12.09
C LYS A 36 -0.99 -11.92 12.46
N ARG A 37 -1.09 -11.47 13.72
CA ARG A 37 -2.14 -10.51 14.13
C ARG A 37 -2.08 -9.19 13.35
N ILE A 38 -0.93 -8.84 12.78
CA ILE A 38 -0.74 -7.67 11.89
C ILE A 38 -1.62 -7.79 10.66
N LEU A 39 -1.71 -8.99 10.07
CA LEU A 39 -2.57 -9.23 8.92
C LEU A 39 -4.05 -9.07 9.26
N LEU A 40 -4.48 -9.44 10.47
CA LEU A 40 -5.89 -9.35 10.87
C LEU A 40 -6.42 -7.91 10.85
N TYR A 41 -5.67 -6.95 11.40
CA TYR A 41 -6.11 -5.55 11.35
C TYR A 41 -5.83 -4.88 9.99
N THR A 42 -4.86 -5.38 9.22
CA THR A 42 -4.53 -4.85 7.88
C THR A 42 -5.58 -5.29 6.85
N MET A 43 -6.07 -6.51 6.97
CA MET A 43 -7.06 -7.15 6.11
C MET A 43 -8.49 -7.03 6.64
N ASN A 44 -8.74 -6.08 7.55
CA ASN A 44 -10.08 -5.81 8.05
C ASN A 44 -11.03 -5.42 6.89
N PRO A 45 -12.16 -6.12 6.70
CA PRO A 45 -13.14 -5.82 5.65
C PRO A 45 -13.61 -4.36 5.65
N ASN A 46 -13.83 -3.76 6.82
CA ASN A 46 -14.27 -2.36 6.93
C ASN A 46 -13.20 -1.38 6.43
N LYS A 47 -11.92 -1.71 6.65
CA LYS A 47 -10.81 -0.94 6.10
C LYS A 47 -10.75 -1.04 4.57
N PHE A 48 -11.00 -2.23 4.03
CA PHE A 48 -11.12 -2.42 2.58
C PHE A 48 -12.25 -1.58 1.99
N ARG A 49 -13.43 -1.60 2.62
CA ARG A 49 -14.59 -0.81 2.19
C ARG A 49 -14.30 0.69 2.21
N ALA A 50 -13.64 1.19 3.25
CA ALA A 50 -13.22 2.59 3.33
C ALA A 50 -12.23 2.96 2.19
N CYS A 51 -11.26 2.08 1.91
CA CYS A 51 -10.33 2.26 0.80
C CYS A 51 -11.06 2.33 -0.56
N GLN A 52 -11.95 1.35 -0.82
CA GLN A 52 -12.75 1.30 -2.04
C GLN A 52 -13.61 2.55 -2.22
N PHE A 53 -14.27 2.99 -1.15
CA PHE A 53 -15.09 4.19 -1.15
C PHE A 53 -14.27 5.44 -1.50
N LEU A 54 -13.13 5.65 -0.83
CA LEU A 54 -12.26 6.81 -1.09
C LEU A 54 -11.71 6.80 -2.52
N ILE A 55 -11.35 5.62 -3.03
CA ILE A 55 -10.92 5.48 -4.43
C ILE A 55 -12.02 5.94 -5.37
N ARG A 56 -13.24 5.42 -5.23
CA ARG A 56 -14.37 5.80 -6.10
C ARG A 56 -14.75 7.27 -5.96
N PHE A 57 -14.76 7.79 -4.74
CA PHE A 57 -15.02 9.20 -4.44
C PHE A 57 -14.07 10.12 -5.22
N HIS A 58 -12.77 9.83 -5.19
CA HIS A 58 -11.76 10.63 -5.88
C HIS A 58 -11.66 10.33 -7.40
N GLU A 59 -11.99 9.12 -7.84
CA GLU A 59 -12.11 8.80 -9.27
C GLU A 59 -13.23 9.62 -9.93
N ARG A 60 -14.37 9.82 -9.27
CA ARG A 60 -15.45 10.71 -9.76
C ARG A 60 -15.01 12.17 -9.89
N ARG A 61 -14.03 12.59 -9.08
CA ARG A 61 -13.42 13.94 -9.14
C ARG A 61 -12.27 14.03 -10.13
N ASN A 62 -11.93 12.92 -10.79
CA ASN A 62 -10.79 12.79 -11.70
C ASN A 62 -9.45 13.16 -11.02
N ASP A 63 -9.30 12.80 -9.75
CA ASP A 63 -8.06 13.02 -9.00
C ASP A 63 -7.09 11.85 -9.22
N LYS A 64 -5.78 12.12 -9.19
CA LYS A 64 -4.75 11.07 -9.22
C LYS A 64 -4.53 10.52 -7.81
N ILE A 65 -4.65 9.20 -7.66
CA ILE A 65 -4.68 8.48 -6.38
C ILE A 65 -3.52 7.49 -6.32
N ILE A 66 -2.72 7.58 -5.26
CA ILE A 66 -1.74 6.55 -4.91
C ILE A 66 -2.19 5.90 -3.62
N VAL A 67 -2.31 4.58 -3.63
CA VAL A 67 -2.57 3.78 -2.44
C VAL A 67 -1.28 3.10 -2.01
N PHE A 68 -0.88 3.34 -0.77
CA PHE A 68 0.33 2.83 -0.18
C PHE A 68 0.00 1.76 0.88
N ALA A 69 0.68 0.62 0.80
CA ALA A 69 0.57 -0.45 1.78
C ALA A 69 1.95 -1.10 1.99
N ASP A 70 2.45 -1.06 3.23
CA ASP A 70 3.74 -1.67 3.60
C ASP A 70 3.75 -3.19 3.38
N ASN A 71 2.62 -3.83 3.70
CA ASN A 71 2.46 -5.26 3.61
C ASN A 71 2.08 -5.70 2.18
N VAL A 72 2.96 -6.49 1.54
CA VAL A 72 2.78 -6.93 0.14
C VAL A 72 1.60 -7.89 -0.03
N PHE A 73 1.32 -8.72 0.98
CA PHE A 73 0.17 -9.64 0.96
C PHE A 73 -1.14 -8.84 0.86
N ALA A 74 -1.30 -7.83 1.71
CA ALA A 74 -2.44 -6.93 1.68
C ALA A 74 -2.48 -6.11 0.38
N LEU A 75 -1.36 -5.53 -0.04
CA LEU A 75 -1.27 -4.77 -1.30
C LEU A 75 -1.84 -5.57 -2.48
N LYS A 76 -1.40 -6.82 -2.64
CA LYS A 76 -1.85 -7.70 -3.72
C LYS A 76 -3.35 -7.98 -3.61
N GLU A 77 -3.85 -8.28 -2.42
CA GLU A 77 -5.28 -8.57 -2.25
C GLU A 77 -6.15 -7.37 -2.59
N TYR A 78 -5.78 -6.17 -2.12
CA TYR A 78 -6.50 -4.95 -2.43
C TYR A 78 -6.46 -4.65 -3.94
N ALA A 79 -5.28 -4.68 -4.55
CA ALA A 79 -5.09 -4.32 -5.94
C ALA A 79 -5.80 -5.28 -6.91
N ILE A 80 -5.72 -6.59 -6.66
CA ILE A 80 -6.37 -7.62 -7.48
C ILE A 80 -7.90 -7.49 -7.40
N ARG A 81 -8.42 -7.35 -6.18
CA ARG A 81 -9.87 -7.32 -5.93
C ARG A 81 -10.53 -6.03 -6.42
N LEU A 82 -9.80 -4.91 -6.37
CA LEU A 82 -10.23 -3.62 -6.93
C LEU A 82 -9.84 -3.43 -8.41
N ASN A 83 -9.17 -4.41 -9.00
CA ASN A 83 -8.67 -4.38 -10.38
C ASN A 83 -7.84 -3.11 -10.70
N LYS A 84 -6.87 -2.79 -9.83
CA LYS A 84 -5.97 -1.65 -9.97
C LYS A 84 -4.51 -2.11 -10.18
N PRO A 85 -3.69 -1.36 -10.92
CA PRO A 85 -2.26 -1.65 -11.04
C PRO A 85 -1.55 -1.58 -9.69
N TYR A 86 -0.54 -2.43 -9.48
CA TYR A 86 0.30 -2.38 -8.29
C TYR A 86 1.79 -2.57 -8.58
N ILE A 87 2.65 -2.01 -7.73
CA ILE A 87 4.11 -2.12 -7.82
C ILE A 87 4.64 -2.66 -6.48
N TYR A 88 5.47 -3.71 -6.57
CA TYR A 88 6.20 -4.30 -5.46
C TYR A 88 7.60 -4.75 -5.88
N GLY A 89 8.43 -5.21 -4.95
CA GLY A 89 9.86 -5.48 -5.18
C GLY A 89 10.15 -6.34 -6.42
N PRO A 90 9.52 -7.51 -6.56
CA PRO A 90 9.62 -8.36 -7.74
C PRO A 90 9.09 -7.78 -9.07
N THR A 91 8.42 -6.62 -9.08
CA THR A 91 7.97 -5.97 -10.33
C THR A 91 9.17 -5.54 -11.16
N SER A 92 9.27 -6.05 -12.38
CA SER A 92 10.35 -5.70 -13.32
C SER A 92 10.41 -4.21 -13.63
N GLN A 93 11.60 -3.68 -13.95
CA GLN A 93 11.75 -2.25 -14.25
C GLN A 93 10.94 -1.80 -15.47
N GLY A 94 10.84 -2.65 -16.51
CA GLY A 94 10.03 -2.36 -17.69
C GLY A 94 8.54 -2.23 -17.38
N GLU A 95 7.99 -3.19 -16.62
CA GLU A 95 6.59 -3.15 -16.18
C GLU A 95 6.33 -1.96 -15.26
N ARG A 96 7.25 -1.70 -14.31
CA ARG A 96 7.18 -0.55 -13.41
C ARG A 96 7.10 0.76 -14.19
N MET A 97 7.99 0.97 -15.15
CA MET A 97 7.99 2.17 -15.99
C MET A 97 6.67 2.29 -16.77
N GLN A 98 6.17 1.19 -17.34
CA GLN A 98 4.89 1.19 -18.05
C GLN A 98 3.72 1.57 -17.13
N ILE A 99 3.66 1.06 -15.89
CA ILE A 99 2.63 1.42 -14.91
C ILE A 99 2.70 2.92 -14.60
N LEU A 100 3.89 3.44 -14.31
CA LEU A 100 4.08 4.84 -13.95
C LEU A 100 3.77 5.79 -15.11
N GLN A 101 4.19 5.46 -16.34
CA GLN A 101 3.87 6.25 -17.53
C GLN A 101 2.37 6.27 -17.81
N ASN A 102 1.70 5.12 -17.68
CA ASN A 102 0.24 5.05 -17.78
C ASN A 102 -0.43 5.91 -16.70
N PHE A 103 0.02 5.83 -15.44
CA PHE A 103 -0.56 6.65 -14.39
C PHE A 103 -0.38 8.16 -14.66
N LYS A 104 0.77 8.59 -15.17
CA LYS A 104 1.06 10.00 -15.50
C LYS A 104 0.22 10.50 -16.67
N HIS A 105 0.19 9.76 -17.77
CA HIS A 105 -0.29 10.27 -19.06
C HIS A 105 -1.66 9.73 -19.49
N ASN A 106 -2.06 8.56 -18.99
CA ASN A 106 -3.33 7.95 -19.37
C ASN A 106 -4.44 8.42 -18.42
N PRO A 107 -5.43 9.21 -18.89
CA PRO A 107 -6.53 9.68 -18.05
C PRO A 107 -7.47 8.54 -17.62
N LYS A 108 -7.37 7.35 -18.24
CA LYS A 108 -8.16 6.17 -17.84
C LYS A 108 -7.61 5.45 -16.60
N ILE A 109 -6.36 5.75 -16.20
CA ILE A 109 -5.73 5.14 -15.02
C ILE A 109 -5.41 6.26 -14.02
N ASN A 110 -6.26 6.35 -13.01
CA ASN A 110 -6.14 7.36 -11.96
C ASN A 110 -5.75 6.78 -10.60
N THR A 111 -5.58 5.46 -10.49
CA THR A 111 -5.24 4.80 -9.23
C THR A 111 -4.13 3.79 -9.45
N ILE A 112 -3.11 3.83 -8.60
CA ILE A 112 -2.07 2.80 -8.51
C ILE A 112 -1.81 2.43 -7.05
N PHE A 113 -1.41 1.19 -6.84
CA PHE A 113 -1.03 0.63 -5.55
C PHE A 113 0.48 0.48 -5.49
N ILE A 114 1.11 0.89 -4.38
CA ILE A 114 2.56 0.88 -4.24
C ILE A 114 2.92 0.35 -2.85
N SER A 115 3.86 -0.61 -2.81
CA SER A 115 4.47 -1.07 -1.57
C SER A 115 5.57 -0.14 -1.08
N LYS A 116 6.28 -0.55 -0.03
CA LYS A 116 7.43 0.16 0.53
C LYS A 116 8.54 0.51 -0.46
N VAL A 117 8.63 -0.17 -1.61
CA VAL A 117 9.55 0.21 -2.69
C VAL A 117 9.38 1.66 -3.18
N GLY A 118 8.19 2.25 -3.01
CA GLY A 118 7.92 3.64 -3.38
C GLY A 118 8.66 4.67 -2.52
N ASP A 119 9.20 4.29 -1.36
CA ASP A 119 9.84 5.23 -0.43
C ASP A 119 11.29 5.55 -0.84
N THR A 120 12.01 4.56 -1.36
CA THR A 120 13.47 4.66 -1.58
C THR A 120 13.90 4.52 -3.04
N SER A 121 13.14 3.78 -3.85
CA SER A 121 13.73 3.14 -5.03
C SER A 121 13.45 3.84 -6.37
N PHE A 122 12.62 4.89 -6.40
CA PHE A 122 12.29 5.63 -7.64
C PHE A 122 11.49 6.90 -7.37
N ASP A 123 11.44 7.78 -8.37
CA ASP A 123 10.60 8.97 -8.34
C ASP A 123 9.13 8.62 -8.61
N LEU A 124 8.32 8.81 -7.57
CA LEU A 124 6.89 8.67 -7.66
C LEU A 124 6.27 9.79 -8.51
N PRO A 125 5.28 9.46 -9.36
CA PRO A 125 4.50 10.46 -10.07
C PRO A 125 3.72 11.34 -9.11
N GLU A 126 3.44 12.56 -9.55
CA GLU A 126 2.59 13.50 -8.82
C GLU A 126 1.17 12.94 -8.67
N ALA A 127 0.64 13.02 -7.45
CA ALA A 127 -0.72 12.62 -7.14
C ALA A 127 -1.42 13.67 -6.28
N ASN A 128 -2.75 13.72 -6.34
CA ASN A 128 -3.56 14.63 -5.52
C ASN A 128 -4.03 13.95 -4.24
N VAL A 129 -4.08 12.62 -4.24
CA VAL A 129 -4.62 11.83 -3.14
C VAL A 129 -3.65 10.72 -2.80
N LEU A 130 -3.28 10.63 -1.53
CA LEU A 130 -2.48 9.54 -0.98
C LEU A 130 -3.31 8.81 0.08
N ILE A 131 -3.54 7.52 -0.12
CA ILE A 131 -4.24 6.65 0.84
C ILE A 131 -3.22 5.67 1.42
N GLN A 132 -3.07 5.63 2.74
CA GLN A 132 -2.18 4.71 3.44
C GLN A 132 -3.02 3.69 4.23
N ILE A 133 -2.93 2.41 3.85
CA ILE A 133 -3.75 1.30 4.41
C ILE A 133 -3.19 0.81 5.74
N SER A 134 -1.89 0.64 5.81
CA SER A 134 -1.17 0.18 6.99
C SER A 134 0.07 1.04 7.16
N SER A 135 0.42 1.30 8.41
CA SER A 135 1.67 1.92 8.79
C SER A 135 2.08 1.30 10.11
N HIS A 136 3.02 0.36 10.03
CA HIS A 136 3.55 -0.26 11.23
C HIS A 136 4.86 0.41 11.61
N GLY A 137 4.89 1.15 12.73
CA GLY A 137 6.11 1.53 13.43
C GLY A 137 7.20 2.29 12.63
N GLY A 138 6.92 2.70 11.39
CA GLY A 138 7.87 3.33 10.49
C GLY A 138 8.33 4.71 10.94
N SER A 139 9.33 5.25 10.25
CA SER A 139 9.79 6.61 10.52
C SER A 139 8.72 7.60 10.10
N ARG A 140 8.03 8.22 11.07
CA ARG A 140 7.10 9.34 10.85
C ARG A 140 7.68 10.44 9.95
N ARG A 141 9.01 10.64 10.00
CA ARG A 141 9.73 11.54 9.10
C ARG A 141 9.70 11.07 7.65
N GLN A 142 9.91 9.77 7.39
CA GLN A 142 9.81 9.21 6.03
C GLN A 142 8.38 9.36 5.50
N GLU A 143 7.35 9.12 6.31
CA GLU A 143 5.94 9.30 5.89
C GLU A 143 5.65 10.75 5.48
N ALA A 144 6.08 11.73 6.28
CA ALA A 144 5.88 13.14 5.96
C ALA A 144 6.70 13.59 4.75
N GLN A 145 7.92 13.08 4.58
CA GLN A 145 8.74 13.32 3.39
C GLN A 145 8.08 12.73 2.14
N ARG A 146 7.57 11.50 2.20
CA ARG A 146 6.79 10.88 1.12
C ARG A 146 5.57 11.72 0.78
N LEU A 147 4.81 12.14 1.80
CA LEU A 147 3.64 12.98 1.62
C LEU A 147 4.00 14.27 0.86
N GLY A 148 5.07 14.97 1.25
CA GLY A 148 5.53 16.18 0.58
C GLY A 148 6.08 15.95 -0.84
N ARG A 149 6.66 14.77 -1.12
CA ARG A 149 7.15 14.42 -2.46
C ARG A 149 6.03 14.04 -3.42
N VAL A 150 5.03 13.30 -2.94
CA VAL A 150 3.95 12.72 -3.74
C VAL A 150 2.82 13.72 -3.97
N LEU A 151 2.40 14.42 -2.92
CA LEU A 151 1.23 15.29 -3.01
C LEU A 151 1.55 16.57 -3.76
N ARG A 152 0.72 16.84 -4.77
CA ARG A 152 0.76 18.05 -5.59
C ARG A 152 -0.63 18.61 -5.76
N ALA A 153 -0.69 19.93 -5.87
CA ALA A 153 -1.91 20.65 -6.10
C ALA A 153 -2.56 20.19 -7.41
N LYS A 154 -3.88 20.03 -7.41
CA LYS A 154 -4.62 19.86 -8.66
C LYS A 154 -4.47 21.13 -9.51
N LYS A 155 -3.99 20.97 -10.75
CA LYS A 155 -3.82 22.09 -11.69
C LYS A 155 -5.17 22.76 -11.94
N GLY A 156 -5.22 24.08 -11.82
CA GLY A 156 -6.41 24.89 -12.12
C GLY A 156 -7.42 25.06 -10.98
N MET A 157 -7.15 24.56 -9.76
CA MET A 157 -7.96 24.92 -8.59
C MET A 157 -7.49 26.26 -8.00
N VAL A 158 -8.45 27.15 -7.71
CA VAL A 158 -8.21 28.39 -6.95
C VAL A 158 -7.72 28.00 -5.55
N ALA A 159 -6.61 28.60 -5.11
CA ALA A 159 -5.83 28.20 -3.93
C ALA A 159 -6.54 28.37 -2.57
N GLU A 160 -7.82 28.70 -2.54
CA GLU A 160 -8.58 28.94 -1.32
C GLU A 160 -8.96 27.64 -0.61
N GLU A 161 -9.24 26.55 -1.33
CA GLU A 161 -9.60 25.23 -0.76
C GLU A 161 -8.44 24.22 -0.77
N TYR A 162 -8.57 23.16 0.06
CA TYR A 162 -7.65 22.03 0.06
C TYR A 162 -7.66 21.30 -1.28
N ASN A 163 -6.47 21.17 -1.87
CA ASN A 163 -6.27 20.63 -3.22
C ASN A 163 -5.42 19.35 -3.24
N ALA A 164 -5.05 18.84 -2.07
CA ALA A 164 -4.41 17.54 -1.90
C ALA A 164 -4.90 16.86 -0.60
N TYR A 165 -5.02 15.54 -0.62
CA TYR A 165 -5.61 14.76 0.47
C TYR A 165 -4.69 13.62 0.88
N PHE A 166 -4.49 13.48 2.18
CA PHE A 166 -3.81 12.33 2.77
C PHE A 166 -4.78 11.60 3.68
N TYR A 167 -5.05 10.32 3.39
CA TYR A 167 -5.86 9.45 4.22
C TYR A 167 -4.99 8.39 4.88
N SER A 168 -5.07 8.26 6.20
CA SER A 168 -4.53 7.11 6.93
C SER A 168 -5.68 6.25 7.42
N LEU A 169 -5.79 5.02 6.93
CA LEU A 169 -6.84 4.09 7.37
C LEU A 169 -6.35 3.33 8.60
N VAL A 170 -7.10 3.41 9.70
CA VAL A 170 -6.70 2.85 10.99
C VAL A 170 -7.78 1.91 11.49
N SER A 171 -7.42 0.66 11.77
CA SER A 171 -8.33 -0.30 12.39
C SER A 171 -8.44 -0.01 13.89
N GLN A 172 -9.66 0.24 14.36
CA GLN A 172 -9.93 0.59 15.76
C GLN A 172 -9.58 -0.55 16.72
N ASP A 173 -9.26 -0.20 17.96
CA ASP A 173 -8.93 -1.14 19.06
C ASP A 173 -7.73 -2.05 18.78
N THR A 174 -6.88 -1.66 17.84
CA THR A 174 -5.66 -2.39 17.47
C THR A 174 -4.42 -1.56 17.77
N GLN A 175 -3.24 -2.18 17.61
CA GLN A 175 -1.96 -1.51 17.76
C GLN A 175 -1.80 -0.30 16.82
N GLU A 176 -2.52 -0.24 15.70
CA GLU A 176 -2.48 0.90 14.78
C GLU A 176 -2.93 2.21 15.44
N MET A 177 -3.88 2.17 16.37
CA MET A 177 -4.36 3.36 17.10
C MET A 177 -3.24 4.02 17.92
N ALA A 178 -2.37 3.20 18.53
CA ALA A 178 -1.24 3.70 19.31
C ALA A 178 -0.19 4.39 18.40
N TYR A 179 0.00 3.90 17.18
CA TYR A 179 0.88 4.53 16.20
C TYR A 179 0.25 5.77 15.58
N SER A 180 -1.05 5.76 15.32
CA SER A 180 -1.74 6.88 14.70
C SER A 180 -1.76 8.12 15.60
N THR A 181 -1.93 7.94 16.91
CA THR A 181 -1.79 9.04 17.89
C THR A 181 -0.42 9.74 17.79
N LYS A 182 0.66 8.96 17.63
CA LYS A 182 2.01 9.50 17.44
C LYS A 182 2.20 10.17 16.08
N ARG A 183 1.52 9.68 15.03
CA ARG A 183 1.53 10.25 13.67
C ARG A 183 0.76 11.58 13.63
N GLN A 184 -0.43 11.63 14.22
CA GLN A 184 -1.24 12.83 14.34
C GLN A 184 -0.42 13.95 14.98
N ARG A 185 0.16 13.70 16.16
CA ARG A 185 1.00 14.68 16.86
C ARG A 185 2.11 15.19 15.95
N PHE A 186 2.84 14.27 15.30
CA PHE A 186 3.93 14.65 14.41
C PHE A 186 3.46 15.50 13.22
N LEU A 187 2.36 15.16 12.55
CA LEU A 187 1.84 15.91 11.41
C LEU A 187 1.34 17.31 11.82
N VAL A 188 0.70 17.41 12.98
CA VAL A 188 0.27 18.70 13.55
C VAL A 188 1.48 19.57 13.91
N ASP A 189 2.52 18.99 14.52
CA ASP A 189 3.77 19.70 14.84
C ASP A 189 4.49 20.23 13.58
N GLN A 190 4.28 19.59 12.41
CA GLN A 190 4.78 20.07 11.12
C GLN A 190 3.85 21.09 10.42
N GLY A 191 2.71 21.43 11.04
CA GLY A 191 1.77 22.43 10.54
C GLY A 191 0.76 21.92 9.50
N TYR A 192 0.55 20.60 9.38
CA TYR A 192 -0.50 20.06 8.51
C TYR A 192 -1.89 20.21 9.13
N SER A 193 -2.90 20.52 8.31
CA SER A 193 -4.30 20.41 8.71
C SER A 193 -4.66 18.95 8.94
N PHE A 194 -5.24 18.62 10.10
CA PHE A 194 -5.51 17.25 10.49
C PHE A 194 -6.96 17.07 10.96
N LYS A 195 -7.63 16.02 10.48
CA LYS A 195 -9.00 15.67 10.86
C LYS A 195 -9.10 14.17 11.16
N VAL A 196 -9.90 13.81 12.15
CA VAL A 196 -10.30 12.42 12.39
C VAL A 196 -11.70 12.22 11.80
N ILE A 197 -11.88 11.14 11.05
CA ILE A 197 -13.12 10.77 10.37
C ILE A 197 -13.53 9.39 10.88
N THR A 198 -14.67 9.33 11.57
CA THR A 198 -15.24 8.08 12.10
C THR A 198 -16.31 7.49 11.19
N LYS A 199 -16.94 8.32 10.36
CA LYS A 199 -17.94 7.93 9.36
C LYS A 199 -17.67 8.64 8.05
N LEU A 200 -17.66 7.87 6.96
CA LEU A 200 -17.58 8.41 5.60
C LEU A 200 -19.00 8.61 5.07
N ALA A 201 -19.37 9.87 4.81
CA ALA A 201 -20.72 10.20 4.32
C ALA A 201 -20.96 9.56 2.94
N GLY A 202 -22.11 8.91 2.75
CA GLY A 202 -22.47 8.23 1.50
C GLY A 202 -21.84 6.84 1.32
N MET A 203 -21.07 6.33 2.29
CA MET A 203 -20.46 5.00 2.19
C MET A 203 -21.49 3.86 2.18
N GLU A 204 -22.62 4.04 2.86
CA GLU A 204 -23.71 3.06 2.91
C GLU A 204 -24.54 3.00 1.62
N GLU A 205 -24.50 4.07 0.82
CA GLU A 205 -25.21 4.17 -0.47
C GLU A 205 -24.42 3.51 -1.62
N GLU A 206 -23.14 3.23 -1.40
CA GLU A 206 -22.29 2.59 -2.41
C GLU A 206 -22.33 1.07 -2.36
N ASP A 207 -22.32 0.45 -3.54
CA ASP A 207 -22.10 -0.98 -3.70
C ASP A 207 -20.63 -1.34 -3.44
N LEU A 208 -20.33 -1.66 -2.17
CA LEU A 208 -18.99 -1.97 -1.68
C LEU A 208 -18.82 -3.48 -1.47
N MET A 209 -17.60 -3.96 -1.71
CA MET A 209 -17.19 -5.35 -1.47
C MET A 209 -17.29 -5.71 0.01
N PHE A 210 -17.35 -7.00 0.33
CA PHE A 210 -17.48 -7.49 1.70
C PHE A 210 -18.77 -7.00 2.38
N SER A 211 -19.85 -6.89 1.60
CA SER A 211 -21.20 -6.60 2.10
C SER A 211 -21.81 -7.82 2.80
N THR A 212 -21.43 -9.04 2.37
CA THR A 212 -21.93 -10.30 2.94
C THR A 212 -20.97 -10.88 3.98
N ARG A 213 -21.51 -11.62 4.95
CA ARG A 213 -20.71 -12.32 5.97
C ARG A 213 -19.85 -13.42 5.33
N ASP A 214 -20.33 -14.09 4.29
CA ASP A 214 -19.60 -15.17 3.61
C ASP A 214 -18.31 -14.65 2.95
N GLU A 215 -18.36 -13.49 2.29
CA GLU A 215 -17.15 -12.87 1.72
C GLU A 215 -16.14 -12.48 2.81
N GLN A 216 -16.63 -11.96 3.94
CA GLN A 216 -15.79 -11.61 5.09
C GLN A 216 -15.15 -12.84 5.71
N GLN A 217 -15.90 -13.95 5.82
CA GLN A 217 -15.39 -15.23 6.31
C GLN A 217 -14.36 -15.83 5.36
N GLN A 218 -14.58 -15.79 4.05
CA GLN A 218 -13.58 -16.24 3.06
C GLN A 218 -12.27 -15.45 3.18
N LEU A 219 -12.36 -14.13 3.37
CA LEU A 219 -11.19 -13.31 3.63
C LEU A 219 -10.49 -13.71 4.94
N LEU A 220 -11.27 -13.92 6.01
CA LEU A 220 -10.72 -14.34 7.30
C LEU A 220 -10.00 -15.68 7.19
N GLN A 221 -10.59 -16.68 6.53
CA GLN A 221 -9.96 -17.98 6.30
C GLN A 221 -8.66 -17.85 5.51
N LYS A 222 -8.63 -16.98 4.50
CA LYS A 222 -7.41 -16.68 3.76
C LYS A 222 -6.32 -16.05 4.63
N VAL A 223 -6.70 -15.14 5.54
CA VAL A 223 -5.76 -14.54 6.51
C VAL A 223 -5.29 -15.57 7.54
N LEU A 224 -6.18 -16.47 7.99
CA LEU A 224 -5.84 -17.57 8.88
C LEU A 224 -5.01 -18.66 8.20
N ALA A 225 -5.05 -18.79 6.88
CA ALA A 225 -4.15 -19.65 6.12
C ALA A 225 -2.77 -19.02 5.86
N ALA A 226 -2.66 -17.68 5.96
CA ALA A 226 -1.40 -16.97 5.75
C ALA A 226 -0.36 -17.27 6.85
N THR A 227 0.91 -17.14 6.49
CA THR A 227 2.05 -17.41 7.37
C THR A 227 2.53 -16.14 8.08
N ASP A 228 3.37 -16.28 9.11
CA ASP A 228 4.00 -15.11 9.74
C ASP A 228 4.92 -14.34 8.77
N LEU A 229 5.46 -14.99 7.73
CA LEU A 229 6.27 -14.34 6.69
C LEU A 229 5.44 -13.36 5.86
N ASP A 230 4.18 -13.68 5.60
CA ASP A 230 3.26 -12.79 4.88
C ASP A 230 2.92 -11.54 5.69
N ALA A 231 3.10 -11.58 7.01
CA ALA A 231 2.88 -10.46 7.91
C ALA A 231 4.08 -9.50 8.00
N GLU A 232 5.23 -9.88 7.46
CA GLU A 232 6.42 -9.03 7.46
C GLU A 232 6.34 -7.94 6.38
N ASP A 233 6.91 -6.78 6.70
CA ASP A 233 7.04 -5.70 5.73
C ASP A 233 8.10 -6.06 4.68
N GLU A 234 7.96 -5.51 3.49
CA GLU A 234 8.95 -5.68 2.43
C GLU A 234 10.30 -5.06 2.83
N VAL A 235 11.37 -5.86 2.81
CA VAL A 235 12.73 -5.37 3.04
C VAL A 235 13.23 -4.71 1.76
N VAL A 236 13.35 -3.40 1.78
CA VAL A 236 13.91 -2.66 0.64
C VAL A 236 15.42 -2.54 0.79
N THR A 237 16.16 -2.98 -0.23
CA THR A 237 17.63 -2.89 -0.28
C THR A 237 18.07 -1.44 -0.13
N GLY A 238 18.76 -1.14 0.97
CA GLY A 238 19.26 0.21 1.30
C GLY A 238 18.71 0.83 2.59
N GLU A 239 17.67 0.26 3.22
CA GLU A 239 17.14 0.79 4.49
C GLU A 239 17.97 0.41 5.74
N PHE A 240 18.85 -0.59 5.64
CA PHE A 240 19.70 -1.00 6.76
C PHE A 240 21.12 -0.46 6.59
N GLY A 241 21.37 0.69 7.19
CA GLY A 241 22.69 0.97 7.74
C GLY A 241 23.03 -0.07 8.80
N GLY A 242 23.87 -1.05 8.44
CA GLY A 242 24.78 -1.70 9.37
C GLY A 242 24.29 -2.83 10.28
N LYS A 243 23.22 -3.56 9.97
CA LYS A 243 22.99 -4.89 10.61
C LYS A 243 22.55 -5.93 9.60
N SER A 244 23.51 -6.76 9.18
CA SER A 244 23.29 -8.01 8.47
C SER A 244 22.41 -8.94 9.33
N GLN A 245 21.14 -9.07 8.95
CA GLN A 245 20.28 -10.13 9.47
C GLN A 245 20.76 -11.47 8.89
N PHE A 246 21.60 -12.18 9.63
CA PHE A 246 21.94 -13.56 9.34
C PHE A 246 20.71 -14.45 9.61
N SER A 247 20.04 -14.89 8.55
CA SER A 247 19.12 -16.02 8.61
C SER A 247 19.94 -17.31 8.78
N ARG A 248 19.95 -17.88 9.99
CA ARG A 248 20.51 -19.22 10.21
C ARG A 248 19.58 -20.25 9.56
N ARG A 249 19.93 -20.74 8.37
CA ARG A 249 19.40 -22.01 7.84
C ARG A 249 20.16 -23.16 8.53
N PRO A 250 19.49 -24.23 8.97
CA PRO A 250 20.20 -25.43 9.43
C PRO A 250 20.82 -26.11 8.20
N GLY A 251 22.12 -25.91 8.02
CA GLY A 251 22.92 -26.60 6.99
C GLY A 251 23.41 -27.94 7.50
N THR A 252 23.33 -28.97 6.67
CA THR A 252 23.99 -30.27 6.86
C THR A 252 25.52 -30.10 6.90
N MET A 253 26.21 -30.92 7.69
CA MET A 253 27.66 -30.79 7.97
C MET A 253 28.60 -30.74 6.75
N SER A 254 28.12 -31.08 5.55
CA SER A 254 28.85 -30.94 4.28
C SER A 254 29.08 -29.48 3.85
N SER A 255 28.34 -28.51 4.38
CA SER A 255 28.48 -27.09 3.98
C SER A 255 29.56 -26.31 4.76
N MET A 256 30.29 -26.96 5.66
CA MET A 256 31.32 -26.31 6.50
C MET A 256 32.75 -26.50 6.02
N SER A 257 32.99 -27.28 4.95
CA SER A 257 34.34 -27.62 4.48
C SER A 257 34.85 -26.75 3.32
N GLY A 258 34.22 -25.62 3.02
CA GLY A 258 34.81 -24.58 2.15
C GLY A 258 35.19 -25.04 0.73
N ALA A 259 34.49 -26.03 0.17
CA ALA A 259 34.85 -26.64 -1.12
C ALA A 259 34.04 -26.15 -2.33
N ASP A 260 33.09 -25.22 -2.16
CA ASP A 260 32.33 -24.64 -3.28
C ASP A 260 32.72 -23.17 -3.46
N ASP A 261 33.97 -22.95 -3.84
CA ASP A 261 34.44 -21.67 -4.38
C ASP A 261 34.18 -21.64 -5.90
N ALA A 262 33.63 -20.52 -6.37
CA ALA A 262 33.39 -20.17 -7.77
C ALA A 262 32.47 -21.08 -8.62
N VAL A 263 31.15 -20.85 -8.55
CA VAL A 263 30.24 -21.12 -9.69
C VAL A 263 29.60 -19.82 -10.14
N TYR A 264 30.22 -19.21 -11.15
CA TYR A 264 29.66 -18.13 -11.96
C TYR A 264 28.51 -18.72 -12.79
N MET A 265 27.25 -18.47 -12.40
CA MET A 265 26.08 -18.94 -13.13
C MET A 265 25.81 -18.01 -14.33
N GLU A 266 26.41 -18.35 -15.47
CA GLU A 266 26.09 -17.75 -16.76
C GLU A 266 24.76 -18.33 -17.29
N TYR A 267 23.75 -17.47 -17.47
CA TYR A 267 22.46 -17.88 -18.04
C TYR A 267 22.61 -18.12 -19.55
N HIS A 268 22.88 -19.36 -19.94
CA HIS A 268 22.74 -19.78 -21.33
C HIS A 268 21.25 -19.87 -21.71
N THR A 269 20.85 -19.03 -22.66
CA THR A 269 19.57 -19.13 -23.37
C THR A 269 19.56 -20.37 -24.28
N SER A 270 18.81 -21.42 -23.92
CA SER A 270 18.50 -22.51 -24.84
C SER A 270 17.11 -22.32 -25.47
N ARG A 271 17.10 -22.29 -26.80
CA ARG A 271 15.91 -22.26 -27.66
C ARG A 271 15.15 -23.59 -27.57
N GLY A 272 13.85 -23.50 -27.33
CA GLY A 272 12.84 -24.29 -28.05
C GLY A 272 12.30 -25.55 -27.38
N SER A 273 11.12 -25.44 -26.77
CA SER A 273 9.98 -26.28 -27.14
C SER A 273 8.67 -25.53 -26.86
N LYS A 274 7.79 -25.52 -27.86
CA LYS A 274 6.47 -24.88 -27.82
C LYS A 274 5.51 -25.79 -27.06
N MET A 275 4.92 -25.31 -25.98
CA MET A 275 3.57 -25.71 -25.57
C MET A 275 2.88 -24.55 -24.85
N ALA A 276 1.75 -24.15 -25.39
CA ALA A 276 0.92 -23.05 -24.95
C ALA A 276 0.15 -23.43 -23.66
N GLY A 277 -0.05 -22.47 -22.75
CA GLY A 277 -0.99 -22.64 -21.64
C GLY A 277 -0.82 -21.67 -20.47
N ILE A 278 -1.44 -20.49 -20.59
CA ILE A 278 -1.85 -19.59 -19.48
C ILE A 278 -0.70 -18.94 -18.68
N LYS A 279 -0.17 -17.83 -19.21
CA LYS A 279 0.57 -16.85 -18.39
C LYS A 279 -0.43 -16.15 -17.46
N ASN A 280 -0.13 -16.08 -16.16
CA ASN A 280 -0.75 -15.14 -15.22
C ASN A 280 -0.41 -13.72 -15.65
N ILE A 281 -1.23 -13.18 -16.56
CA ILE A 281 -1.08 -11.83 -17.10
C ILE A 281 -1.67 -10.84 -16.11
N HIS A 282 -0.87 -9.83 -15.75
CA HIS A 282 -1.24 -8.75 -14.83
C HIS A 282 -2.58 -8.10 -15.25
N PRO A 283 -3.47 -7.72 -14.30
CA PRO A 283 -4.82 -7.22 -14.60
C PRO A 283 -4.88 -6.04 -15.58
N LEU A 284 -3.78 -5.28 -15.68
CA LEU A 284 -3.57 -4.21 -16.65
C LEU A 284 -3.93 -4.60 -18.08
N PHE A 285 -3.58 -5.81 -18.54
CA PHE A 285 -3.67 -6.14 -19.96
C PHE A 285 -5.06 -6.60 -20.41
N LYS A 286 -6.01 -6.77 -19.48
CA LYS A 286 -7.41 -7.08 -19.85
C LYS A 286 -8.17 -5.84 -20.33
N ARG A 287 -7.76 -4.63 -19.92
CA ARG A 287 -8.48 -3.38 -20.20
C ARG A 287 -8.08 -2.69 -21.50
N PHE A 288 -6.96 -3.09 -22.13
CA PHE A 288 -6.39 -2.45 -23.31
C PHE A 288 -6.41 -3.30 -24.59
N ARG A 289 -7.16 -4.41 -24.59
CA ARG A 289 -7.51 -5.18 -25.80
C ARG A 289 -8.93 -4.83 -26.25
N LYS A 290 -9.14 -3.60 -26.72
CA LYS A 290 -10.21 -3.23 -27.65
C LYS A 290 -9.73 -2.04 -28.46
#